data_AF-A0A1Z9A4B9-F1
#
_entry.id   AF-A0A1Z9A4B9-F1
#
_cell.length_a   1.000
_cell.length_b   1.000
_cell.length_c   1.000
_cell.angle_alpha   90.00
_cell.angle_beta   90.00
_cell.angle_gamma   90.00
#
_symmetry.space_group_name_H-M   'P 1'
#
loop_
_entity.id
_entity.type
_entity.pdbx_description
1 polymer ?
#
loop_
_entity_poly.entity_id
_entity_poly.type
_entity_poly.pdbx_seq_one_letter_code
_entity_poly.pdbx_strand_id
1 'polypeptide(L)'
;MGQTLPRREADPIPAQVETVYKRGLKWLSQNQNAEGAWEGGHYGSEPGVVGLCLMAFLAHGEDPNHGPYSQHIQKAVNFIIENQKESNGYIGTSMYSHGFATLALAECYGMFHDEKIAPALKKAVDLI
;
A
#
# COMPACT_ATOMS: atom_id res chain seq x y z
N MET A 1 -19.30 -31.03 25.17
CA MET A 1 -19.78 -30.89 23.78
C MET A 1 -19.54 -29.45 23.35
N GLY A 2 -18.43 -29.18 22.65
CA GLY A 2 -18.11 -27.85 22.16
C GLY A 2 -18.86 -27.58 20.86
N GLN A 3 -19.59 -26.47 20.78
CA GLN A 3 -20.21 -26.03 19.53
C GLN A 3 -19.11 -25.70 18.52
N THR A 4 -19.04 -26.46 17.43
CA THR A 4 -18.24 -26.11 16.26
C THR A 4 -18.87 -24.89 15.60
N LEU A 5 -18.23 -23.73 15.71
CA LEU A 5 -18.56 -22.55 14.93
C LEU A 5 -18.62 -22.95 13.45
N PRO A 6 -19.71 -22.63 12.72
CA PRO A 6 -19.75 -22.87 11.29
C PRO A 6 -18.60 -22.11 10.64
N ARG A 7 -17.63 -22.85 10.09
CA ARG A 7 -16.58 -22.26 9.25
C ARG A 7 -17.29 -21.59 8.10
N ARG A 8 -17.01 -20.30 7.88
CA ARG A 8 -17.48 -19.57 6.70
C ARG A 8 -17.17 -20.43 5.48
N GLU A 9 -18.23 -20.87 4.79
CA GLU A 9 -18.09 -21.58 3.52
C GLU A 9 -17.23 -20.70 2.61
N ALA A 10 -16.20 -21.29 2.01
CA ALA A 10 -15.32 -20.56 1.11
C ALA A 10 -16.14 -20.18 -0.12
N ASP A 11 -16.76 -19.01 -0.06
CA ASP A 11 -17.49 -18.44 -1.19
C ASP A 11 -16.43 -18.11 -2.25
N PRO A 12 -16.37 -18.85 -3.37
CA PRO A 12 -15.31 -18.65 -4.34
C PRO A 12 -15.45 -17.24 -4.92
N ILE A 13 -14.35 -16.49 -4.95
CA ILE A 13 -14.33 -15.15 -5.57
C ILE A 13 -14.89 -15.28 -6.98
N PRO A 14 -16.00 -14.58 -7.33
CA PRO A 14 -16.57 -14.69 -8.66
C PRO A 14 -15.55 -14.29 -9.72
N ALA A 15 -15.45 -15.04 -10.82
CA ALA A 15 -14.46 -14.78 -11.88
C ALA A 15 -14.53 -13.34 -12.45
N GLN A 16 -15.72 -12.72 -12.39
CA GLN A 16 -15.93 -11.33 -12.77
C GLN A 16 -15.21 -10.35 -11.83
N VAL A 17 -15.22 -10.61 -10.52
CA VAL A 17 -14.54 -9.81 -9.51
C VAL A 17 -13.03 -9.90 -9.70
N GLU A 18 -12.50 -11.11 -9.90
CA GLU A 18 -11.10 -11.35 -10.24
C GLU A 18 -10.66 -10.57 -11.50
N THR A 19 -11.52 -10.54 -12.51
CA THR A 19 -11.27 -9.79 -13.75
C THR A 19 -11.17 -8.29 -13.50
N VAL A 20 -12.00 -7.75 -12.61
CA VAL A 20 -11.98 -6.32 -12.24
C VAL A 20 -10.68 -5.98 -11.50
N TYR A 21 -10.26 -6.80 -10.54
CA TYR A 21 -8.99 -6.60 -9.84
C TYR A 21 -7.80 -6.57 -10.80
N LYS A 22 -7.65 -7.60 -11.64
CA LYS A 22 -6.56 -7.69 -12.62
C LYS A 22 -6.51 -6.50 -13.57
N ARG A 23 -7.67 -6.00 -14.01
CA ARG A 23 -7.74 -4.80 -14.85
C ARG A 23 -7.29 -3.55 -14.09
N GLY A 24 -7.72 -3.38 -12.84
CA GLY A 24 -7.32 -2.27 -11.98
C GLY A 24 -5.81 -2.27 -11.71
N LEU A 25 -5.25 -3.40 -11.28
CA LEU A 25 -3.81 -3.54 -11.01
C LEU A 25 -2.97 -3.32 -12.25
N LYS A 26 -3.41 -3.85 -13.40
CA LYS A 26 -2.76 -3.58 -14.68
C LYS A 26 -2.73 -2.09 -14.99
N TRP A 27 -3.86 -1.39 -14.81
CA TRP A 27 -3.90 0.06 -15.02
C TRP A 27 -2.93 0.78 -14.06
N LEU A 28 -2.94 0.44 -12.77
CA LEU A 28 -2.02 1.03 -11.79
C LEU A 28 -0.57 0.82 -12.20
N SER A 29 -0.18 -0.40 -12.59
CA SER A 29 1.21 -0.67 -13.03
C SER A 29 1.62 0.14 -14.26
N GLN A 30 0.69 0.39 -15.19
CA GLN A 30 0.98 1.10 -16.45
C GLN A 30 1.01 2.62 -16.29
N ASN A 31 0.43 3.15 -15.22
CA ASN A 31 0.28 4.59 -14.99
C ASN A 31 1.06 5.09 -13.76
N GLN A 32 1.91 4.24 -13.16
CA GLN A 32 2.85 4.69 -12.13
C GLN A 32 4.03 5.39 -12.79
N ASN A 33 4.41 6.56 -12.28
CA ASN A 33 5.55 7.32 -12.77
C ASN A 33 6.90 6.75 -12.24
N ALA A 34 8.01 7.41 -12.63
CA ALA A 34 9.34 6.96 -12.25
C ALA A 34 9.59 7.06 -10.74
N GLU A 35 8.97 8.05 -10.09
CA GLU A 35 9.04 8.34 -8.67
C GLU A 35 8.19 7.38 -7.82
N GLY A 36 7.29 6.60 -8.42
CA GLY A 36 6.43 5.66 -7.70
C GLY A 36 5.04 6.21 -7.33
N ALA A 37 4.70 7.41 -7.78
CA ALA A 37 3.39 8.02 -7.63
C ALA A 37 2.51 7.83 -8.88
N TRP A 38 1.27 8.28 -8.82
CA TRP A 38 0.31 8.21 -9.93
C TRP A 38 -0.13 9.60 -10.34
N GLU A 39 -0.24 9.86 -11.64
CA GLU A 39 -0.74 11.14 -12.12
C GLU A 39 -2.28 11.21 -11.94
N GLY A 40 -2.76 12.25 -11.25
CA GLY A 40 -4.18 12.38 -10.88
C GLY A 40 -4.59 13.81 -10.58
N GLY A 41 -3.94 14.79 -11.21
CA GLY A 41 -4.08 16.21 -10.85
C GLY A 41 -3.40 16.54 -9.52
N HIS A 42 -3.95 17.47 -8.74
CA HIS A 42 -3.34 17.96 -7.50
C HIS A 42 -3.08 16.90 -6.41
N TYR A 43 -3.77 15.75 -6.47
CA TYR A 43 -3.72 14.73 -5.42
C TYR A 43 -2.98 13.45 -5.81
N GLY A 44 -2.63 13.25 -7.08
CA GLY A 44 -2.05 11.99 -7.54
C GLY A 44 -0.70 11.65 -6.87
N SER A 45 0.10 12.68 -6.59
CA SER A 45 1.38 12.58 -5.90
C SER A 45 1.27 12.79 -4.39
N GLU A 46 0.07 12.82 -3.80
CA GLU A 46 -0.07 12.84 -2.35
C GLU A 46 0.28 11.48 -1.75
N PRO A 47 1.16 11.41 -0.74
CA PRO A 47 1.58 10.13 -0.14
C PRO A 47 0.43 9.24 0.34
N GLY A 48 -0.67 9.83 0.83
CA GLY A 48 -1.86 9.06 1.19
C GLY A 48 -2.53 8.38 -0.01
N VAL A 49 -2.58 9.03 -1.18
CA VAL A 49 -3.12 8.44 -2.41
C VAL A 49 -2.20 7.34 -2.94
N VAL A 50 -0.88 7.58 -2.91
CA VAL A 50 0.13 6.56 -3.23
C VAL A 50 -0.03 5.35 -2.30
N GLY A 51 -0.27 5.57 -1.01
CA GLY A 51 -0.56 4.52 -0.03
C GLY A 51 -1.80 3.69 -0.38
N LEU A 52 -2.88 4.32 -0.85
CA LEU A 52 -4.09 3.61 -1.32
C LEU A 52 -3.81 2.75 -2.56
N CYS A 53 -3.07 3.27 -3.54
CA CYS A 53 -2.67 2.50 -4.71
C CYS A 53 -1.78 1.31 -4.35
N LEU A 54 -0.82 1.50 -3.43
CA LEU A 54 0.00 0.43 -2.87
C LEU A 54 -0.85 -0.66 -2.19
N MET A 55 -1.76 -0.26 -1.31
CA MET A 55 -2.66 -1.21 -0.62
C MET A 55 -3.55 -1.99 -1.58
N ALA A 56 -3.89 -1.45 -2.76
CA ALA A 56 -4.63 -2.21 -3.77
C ALA A 56 -3.85 -3.43 -4.29
N PHE A 57 -2.53 -3.32 -4.49
CA PHE A 57 -1.69 -4.46 -4.86
C PHE A 57 -1.61 -5.48 -3.72
N LEU A 58 -1.38 -5.01 -2.48
CA LEU A 58 -1.27 -5.88 -1.31
C LEU A 58 -2.57 -6.61 -1.01
N ALA A 59 -3.71 -5.94 -1.13
CA ALA A 59 -5.04 -6.52 -0.88
C ALA A 59 -5.41 -7.62 -1.88
N HIS A 60 -4.87 -7.58 -3.10
CA HIS A 60 -5.01 -8.67 -4.07
C HIS A 60 -4.09 -9.87 -3.76
N GLY A 61 -3.11 -9.69 -2.88
CA GLY A 61 -2.13 -10.71 -2.49
C GLY A 61 -0.86 -10.69 -3.35
N GLU A 62 -0.53 -9.57 -3.99
CA GLU A 62 0.74 -9.44 -4.71
C GLU A 62 1.93 -9.46 -3.74
N ASP A 63 2.99 -10.20 -4.10
CA ASP A 63 4.20 -10.27 -3.29
C ASP A 63 5.04 -8.99 -3.48
N PRO A 64 5.35 -8.24 -2.43
CA PRO A 64 6.18 -7.03 -2.54
C PRO A 64 7.63 -7.32 -2.92
N ASN A 65 8.12 -8.55 -2.70
CA ASN A 65 9.49 -8.97 -2.96
C ASN A 65 9.66 -9.66 -4.33
N HIS A 66 8.60 -10.25 -4.89
CA HIS A 66 8.67 -11.06 -6.10
C HIS A 66 7.50 -10.81 -7.05
N GLY A 67 7.64 -11.27 -8.30
CA GLY A 67 6.56 -11.21 -9.28
C GLY A 67 6.43 -9.86 -9.98
N PRO A 68 5.40 -9.71 -10.83
CA PRO A 68 5.32 -8.63 -11.81
C PRO A 68 5.09 -7.24 -11.21
N TYR A 69 4.52 -7.16 -10.00
CA TYR A 69 4.21 -5.89 -9.34
C TYR A 69 5.18 -5.49 -8.22
N SER A 70 6.17 -6.33 -7.90
CA SER A 70 7.17 -6.07 -6.85
C SER A 70 7.86 -4.71 -7.00
N GLN A 71 8.33 -4.36 -8.21
CA GLN A 71 8.97 -3.07 -8.46
C GLN A 71 8.01 -1.88 -8.30
N HIS A 72 6.73 -2.07 -8.64
CA HIS A 72 5.73 -1.02 -8.48
C HIS A 72 5.43 -0.76 -7.00
N ILE A 73 5.30 -1.83 -6.21
CA ILE A 73 5.15 -1.78 -4.76
C ILE A 73 6.38 -1.10 -4.13
N GLN A 74 7.59 -1.53 -4.50
CA GLN A 74 8.84 -0.95 -3.99
C GLN A 74 8.94 0.55 -4.24
N LYS A 75 8.61 1.01 -5.45
CA LYS A 75 8.62 2.43 -5.79
C LYS A 75 7.61 3.22 -4.95
N ALA A 76 6.40 2.70 -4.77
CA ALA A 76 5.37 3.37 -3.97
C ALA A 76 5.78 3.47 -2.48
N VAL A 77 6.38 2.43 -1.91
CA VAL A 77 6.91 2.46 -0.54
C VAL A 77 8.03 3.47 -0.41
N ASN A 78 9.00 3.47 -1.33
CA ASN A 78 10.09 4.44 -1.33
C ASN A 78 9.57 5.88 -1.44
N PHE A 79 8.60 6.13 -2.32
CA PHE A 79 7.97 7.45 -2.44
C PHE A 79 7.38 7.94 -1.11
N ILE A 80 6.67 7.06 -0.39
CA ILE A 80 6.08 7.40 0.91
C ILE A 80 7.17 7.74 1.93
N ILE A 81 8.24 6.95 2.00
CA ILE A 81 9.36 7.16 2.93
C ILE A 81 10.11 8.45 2.59
N GLU A 82 10.36 8.72 1.31
CA GLU A 82 11.03 9.95 0.85
C GLU A 82 10.21 11.22 1.13
N ASN A 83 8.88 11.09 1.19
CA ASN A 83 7.97 12.17 1.58
C ASN A 83 7.72 12.28 3.09
N GLN A 84 8.38 11.44 3.90
CA GLN A 84 8.32 11.54 5.36
C GLN A 84 9.25 12.63 5.87
N LYS A 85 8.74 13.55 6.70
CA LYS A 85 9.57 14.55 7.37
C LYS A 85 10.49 13.89 8.39
N GLU A 86 11.80 14.09 8.24
CA GLU A 86 12.79 13.55 9.17
C GLU A 86 12.62 14.07 10.60
N SER A 87 12.11 15.29 10.77
CA SER A 87 12.01 15.98 12.05
C SER A 87 10.96 15.41 12.99
N ASN A 88 9.85 14.91 12.47
CA ASN A 88 8.73 14.46 13.29
C ASN A 88 7.96 13.25 12.72
N GLY A 89 8.37 12.68 11.58
CA GLY A 89 7.69 11.53 11.00
C GLY A 89 6.39 11.82 10.24
N TYR A 90 6.01 13.10 10.10
CA TYR A 90 4.81 13.50 9.37
C TYR A 90 4.94 13.17 7.88
N ILE A 91 3.87 12.68 7.25
CA ILE A 91 3.88 12.25 5.84
C ILE A 91 2.77 12.98 5.07
N GLY A 92 3.11 13.60 3.94
CA GLY A 92 2.17 14.31 3.08
C GLY A 92 1.77 15.69 3.59
N THR A 93 0.61 16.19 3.15
CA THR A 93 0.16 17.57 3.45
C THR A 93 -0.94 17.66 4.51
N SER A 94 -1.63 16.57 4.82
CA SER A 94 -2.70 16.51 5.83
C SER A 94 -2.58 15.28 6.74
N MET A 95 -3.19 15.32 7.93
CA MET A 95 -3.29 14.14 8.81
C MET A 95 -4.02 12.96 8.14
N TYR A 96 -4.89 13.24 7.17
CA TYR A 96 -5.55 12.20 6.37
C TYR A 96 -4.57 11.52 5.42
N SER A 97 -3.72 12.30 4.73
CA SER A 97 -2.61 11.79 3.91
C SER A 97 -1.64 10.98 4.76
N HIS A 98 -1.27 11.51 5.93
CA HIS A 98 -0.40 10.86 6.89
C HIS A 98 -0.97 9.52 7.38
N GLY A 99 -2.26 9.47 7.74
CA GLY A 99 -2.90 8.24 8.22
C GLY A 99 -2.87 7.11 7.19
N PHE A 100 -3.22 7.40 5.92
CA PHE A 100 -3.17 6.39 4.87
C PHE A 100 -1.76 5.95 4.51
N ALA A 101 -0.81 6.88 4.46
CA ALA A 101 0.59 6.54 4.23
C ALA A 101 1.14 5.67 5.37
N THR A 102 0.81 5.98 6.63
CA THR A 102 1.19 5.20 7.80
C THR A 102 0.59 3.80 7.76
N LEU A 103 -0.70 3.69 7.41
CA LEU A 103 -1.36 2.40 7.23
C LEU A 103 -0.68 1.56 6.14
N ALA A 104 -0.34 2.17 5.00
CA ALA A 104 0.35 1.47 3.93
C ALA A 104 1.75 0.97 4.35
N LEU A 105 2.51 1.76 5.12
CA LEU A 105 3.77 1.30 5.72
C LEU A 105 3.57 0.14 6.70
N ALA A 106 2.47 0.16 7.47
CA ALA A 106 2.12 -0.91 8.39
C ALA A 106 1.77 -2.23 7.67
N GLU A 107 1.01 -2.16 6.58
CA GLU A 107 0.68 -3.34 5.74
C GLU A 107 1.94 -3.93 5.07
N CYS A 108 2.94 -3.11 4.75
CA CYS A 108 4.22 -3.60 4.23
C CYS A 108 5.12 -4.18 5.33
N TYR A 109 4.93 -3.80 6.59
CA TYR A 109 5.81 -4.20 7.69
C TYR A 109 5.74 -5.70 7.95
N GLY A 110 6.88 -6.38 7.87
CA GLY A 110 6.98 -7.82 8.04
C GLY A 110 6.69 -8.65 6.79
N MET A 111 6.10 -8.05 5.74
CA MET A 111 5.93 -8.69 4.43
C MET A 111 7.04 -8.32 3.45
N PHE A 112 7.51 -7.07 3.50
CA PHE A 112 8.49 -6.54 2.57
C PHE A 112 9.88 -6.52 3.22
N HIS A 113 10.88 -7.10 2.54
CA HIS A 113 12.28 -7.12 2.98
C HIS A 113 12.99 -5.79 2.71
N ASP A 114 12.48 -4.69 3.26
CA ASP A 114 13.13 -3.38 3.25
C ASP A 114 13.29 -2.84 4.68
N GLU A 115 14.56 -2.74 5.12
CA GLU A 115 14.94 -2.26 6.45
C GLU A 115 14.51 -0.81 6.72
N LYS A 116 14.21 -0.02 5.67
CA LYS A 116 13.74 1.36 5.81
C LYS A 116 12.31 1.46 6.34
N ILE A 117 11.48 0.41 6.19
CA ILE A 117 10.07 0.44 6.58
C ILE A 117 9.92 0.54 8.09
N ALA A 118 10.66 -0.27 8.86
CA ALA A 118 10.57 -0.31 10.31
C ALA A 118 10.80 1.07 10.99
N PRO A 119 11.91 1.79 10.70
CA PRO A 119 12.13 3.11 11.28
C PRO A 119 11.15 4.16 10.75
N ALA A 120 10.75 4.09 9.47
CA ALA A 120 9.79 5.03 8.90
C ALA A 120 8.40 4.89 9.56
N LEU A 121 7.91 3.65 9.69
CA LEU A 121 6.65 3.33 10.35
C LEU A 121 6.67 3.79 11.81
N LYS A 122 7.75 3.50 12.55
CA LYS A 122 7.87 3.93 13.95
C LYS A 122 7.74 5.44 14.08
N LYS A 123 8.48 6.21 13.27
CA LYS A 123 8.40 7.68 13.29
C LYS A 123 6.99 8.19 12.95
N ALA A 124 6.31 7.55 12.00
CA ALA A 124 4.98 7.95 11.61
C ALA A 124 3.95 7.71 12.73
N VAL A 125 4.01 6.55 13.38
CA VAL A 125 3.14 6.19 14.50
C VAL A 125 3.40 7.07 15.73
N ASP A 126 4.66 7.39 16.04
CA ASP A 126 5.03 8.25 17.18
C ASP A 126 4.43 9.67 17.09
N LEU A 127 3.95 10.11 15.91
CA LEU A 127 3.31 11.41 15.69
C LEU A 127 1.79 11.42 16.00
N ILE A 128 1.16 10.25 16.14
CA ILE A 128 -0.29 10.08 16.38
C ILE A 128 -0.54 9.81 17.87
#